data_AF-A0A2T6DKM7-F1
#
_entry.id   AF-A0A2T6DKM7-F1
#
_cell.length_a   1.000
_cell.length_b   1.000
_cell.length_c   1.000
_cell.angle_alpha   90.00
_cell.angle_beta   90.00
_cell.angle_gamma   90.00
#
_symmetry.space_group_name_H-M   'P 1'
#
loop_
_entity.id
_entity.type
_entity.pdbx_description
1 polymer ?
#
loop_
_entity_poly.entity_id
_entity_poly.type
_entity_poly.pdbx_seq_one_letter_code
_entity_poly.pdbx_strand_id
1 'polypeptide(L)' 'MNTSRERLQVVLALCGVVLFALGIFQLRLFHSSPLDQPHFLKGAYAEAMGTGALSVYSPWMIGLGVLFVLAAWAIRDR' A
#
# COMPACT_ATOMS: atom_id res chain seq x y z
N MET A 1 21.01 13.64 18.21
CA MET A 1 19.63 13.89 17.73
C MET A 1 19.63 13.58 16.24
N ASN A 2 18.85 12.60 15.78
CA ASN A 2 18.76 12.30 14.34
C ASN A 2 18.43 13.58 13.56
N THR A 3 19.26 13.89 12.56
CA THR A 3 19.10 15.07 11.70
C THR A 3 17.74 15.02 11.02
N SER A 4 17.15 16.18 10.70
CA SER A 4 15.84 16.26 10.03
C SER A 4 15.76 15.41 8.76
N ARG A 5 16.91 15.22 8.07
CA ARG A 5 17.05 14.34 6.90
C ARG A 5 16.82 12.86 7.22
N GLU A 6 17.41 12.34 8.30
CA GLU A 6 17.24 10.95 8.73
C GLU A 6 15.78 10.69 9.14
N ARG A 7 15.15 11.65 9.84
CA ARG A 7 13.72 11.55 10.18
C ARG A 7 12.85 11.49 8.93
N LEU A 8 13.10 12.36 7.95
CA LEU A 8 12.37 12.36 6.68
C LEU A 8 12.53 11.05 5.91
N GLN A 9 13.77 10.53 5.84
CA GLN A 9 14.05 9.23 5.22
C GLN A 9 13.23 8.10 5.86
N VAL A 10 13.23 8.02 7.20
CA VAL A 10 12.49 6.97 7.93
C VAL A 10 10.99 7.10 7.70
N VAL A 11 10.45 8.33 7.74
CA VAL A 11 9.02 8.58 7.47
C VAL A 11 8.63 8.15 6.06
N LEU A 12 9.42 8.52 5.05
CA LEU A 12 9.17 8.13 3.66
C LEU A 12 9.24 6.61 3.47
N ALA A 13 10.24 5.96 4.06
CA ALA A 13 10.37 4.50 3.99
C ALA A 13 9.18 3.80 4.65
N LEU A 14 8.74 4.25 5.83
CA LEU A 14 7.57 3.70 6.52
C LEU A 14 6.28 3.91 5.71
N CYS A 15 6.06 5.12 5.21
CA CYS A 15 4.91 5.41 4.34
C CYS A 15 4.91 4.51 3.10
N GLY A 16 6.07 4.31 2.47
CA GLY A 16 6.21 3.47 1.30
C GLY A 16 5.89 1.99 1.58
N VAL A 17 6.42 1.44 2.67
CA VAL A 17 6.14 0.05 3.08
C VAL A 17 4.66 -0.15 3.40
N VAL A 18 4.03 0.79 4.11
CA VAL A 18 2.60 0.71 4.46
C VAL A 18 1.73 0.74 3.21
N LEU A 19 1.97 1.69 2.28
CA LEU A 19 1.20 1.77 1.03
C LEU A 19 1.37 0.52 0.17
N PHE A 20 2.60 0.03 0.04
CA PHE A 20 2.89 -1.19 -0.70
C PHE A 20 2.16 -2.41 -0.09
N ALA A 21 2.28 -2.60 1.23
CA ALA A 21 1.64 -3.71 1.92
C ALA A 21 0.11 -3.65 1.80
N LEU A 22 -0.49 -2.46 1.90
CA LEU A 22 -1.92 -2.26 1.71
C LEU A 22 -2.37 -2.59 0.28
N GLY A 23 -1.63 -2.15 -0.74
CA GLY A 23 -1.95 -2.47 -2.13
C GLY A 23 -1.83 -3.97 -2.43
N ILE A 24 -0.79 -4.65 -1.92
CA ILE A 24 -0.64 -6.11 -2.03
C ILE A 24 -1.77 -6.83 -1.29
N PHE A 25 -2.12 -6.38 -0.09
CA PHE A 25 -3.23 -6.94 0.69
C PHE A 25 -4.56 -6.83 -0.07
N GLN A 26 -4.85 -5.69 -0.69
CA GLN A 26 -6.04 -5.51 -1.51
C GLN A 26 -6.04 -6.41 -2.76
N LEU A 27 -4.91 -6.57 -3.46
CA LEU A 27 -4.81 -7.51 -4.60
C LEU A 27 -4.99 -8.96 -4.17
N ARG A 28 -4.44 -9.34 -3.01
CA ARG A 28 -4.62 -10.68 -2.44
C ARG A 28 -6.08 -10.92 -2.12
N LEU A 29 -6.75 -9.95 -1.48
CA LEU A 29 -8.19 -10.02 -1.22
C LEU A 29 -8.97 -10.16 -2.54
N PHE A 30 -8.62 -9.41 -3.58
CA PHE A 30 -9.28 -9.48 -4.89
C PHE A 30 -9.18 -10.88 -5.53
N HIS A 31 -8.05 -11.57 -5.36
CA HIS A 31 -7.85 -12.91 -5.90
C HIS A 31 -8.35 -14.04 -4.98
N SER A 32 -8.60 -13.78 -3.69
CA SER A 32 -9.16 -14.78 -2.77
C SER A 32 -10.67 -14.92 -2.95
N SER A 33 -11.15 -16.17 -3.00
CA SER A 33 -12.57 -16.50 -3.11
C SER A 33 -13.40 -15.76 -2.04
N PRO A 34 -14.59 -15.24 -2.37
CA PRO A 34 -15.46 -14.53 -1.42
C PRO A 34 -15.91 -15.41 -0.23
N LEU A 35 -15.71 -16.73 -0.30
CA LEU A 35 -15.99 -17.66 0.78
C LEU A 35 -14.97 -17.55 1.93
N ASP A 36 -13.69 -17.26 1.64
CA ASP A 36 -12.60 -17.25 2.62
C ASP A 36 -12.41 -15.91 3.35
N GLN A 37 -13.23 -14.91 3.02
CA GLN A 37 -13.12 -13.58 3.62
C GLN A 37 -13.84 -13.48 4.97
N PRO A 38 -13.27 -12.76 5.96
CA PRO A 38 -13.94 -12.47 7.21
C PRO A 38 -15.29 -11.77 6.97
N HIS A 39 -16.33 -12.17 7.71
CA HIS A 39 -17.71 -11.75 7.47
C HIS A 39 -17.90 -10.22 7.44
N PHE A 40 -17.11 -9.48 8.22
CA PHE A 40 -17.14 -8.02 8.31
C PHE A 40 -16.52 -7.31 7.09
N LEU A 41 -15.70 -7.98 6.28
CA LEU A 41 -15.07 -7.39 5.09
C LEU A 41 -15.86 -7.66 3.81
N LYS A 42 -16.77 -8.64 3.82
CA LYS A 42 -17.52 -9.07 2.62
C LYS A 42 -18.35 -7.95 1.99
N GLY A 43 -18.97 -7.09 2.80
CA GLY A 43 -19.82 -5.98 2.31
C GLY A 43 -19.00 -4.89 1.60
N ALA A 44 -18.03 -4.30 2.29
CA ALA A 44 -17.15 -3.27 1.73
C ALA A 44 -16.32 -3.79 0.55
N TYR A 45 -15.94 -5.07 0.58
CA TYR A 45 -15.25 -5.73 -0.53
C TYR A 45 -16.16 -5.93 -1.74
N ALA A 46 -17.40 -6.39 -1.56
CA ALA A 46 -18.35 -6.57 -2.66
C ALA A 46 -18.65 -5.24 -3.38
N GLU A 47 -18.78 -4.14 -2.63
CA GLU A 47 -18.93 -2.80 -3.19
C GLU A 47 -17.68 -2.33 -3.96
N ALA A 48 -16.49 -2.60 -3.41
CA ALA A 48 -15.22 -2.22 -4.04
C ALA A 48 -14.86 -3.10 -5.26
N MET A 49 -15.32 -4.36 -5.30
CA MET A 49 -15.25 -5.25 -6.46
C MET A 49 -16.27 -4.84 -7.53
N GLY A 50 -17.52 -4.58 -7.13
CA GLY A 50 -18.60 -4.22 -8.06
C GLY A 50 -18.35 -2.92 -8.81
N THR A 51 -17.50 -2.04 -8.27
CA THR A 51 -17.08 -0.78 -8.89
C THR A 51 -15.77 -0.86 -9.67
N GLY A 52 -15.04 -1.98 -9.61
CA GLY A 52 -13.69 -2.11 -10.20
C GLY A 52 -12.63 -1.22 -9.52
N ALA A 53 -12.96 -0.59 -8.40
CA ALA A 53 -12.07 0.32 -7.68
C ALA A 53 -10.75 -0.37 -7.28
N LEU A 54 -10.82 -1.62 -6.82
CA LEU A 54 -9.65 -2.37 -6.36
C LEU A 54 -8.62 -2.62 -7.46
N SER A 55 -9.05 -2.96 -8.69
CA SER A 55 -8.13 -3.22 -9.79
C SER A 55 -7.42 -1.95 -10.29
N VAL A 56 -7.98 -0.77 -9.99
CA VAL A 56 -7.38 0.52 -10.31
C VAL A 56 -6.50 1.03 -9.17
N TYR A 57 -7.01 1.08 -7.94
CA TYR A 57 -6.29 1.69 -6.82
C TYR A 57 -5.15 0.84 -6.28
N SER A 58 -5.28 -0.49 -6.23
CA SER A 58 -4.25 -1.35 -5.65
C SER A 58 -2.91 -1.29 -6.40
N PRO A 59 -2.86 -1.28 -7.75
CA PRO A 59 -1.62 -1.03 -8.50
C PRO A 59 -1.00 0.34 -8.22
N TRP A 60 -1.82 1.40 -8.11
CA TRP A 60 -1.32 2.74 -7.78
C TRP A 60 -0.72 2.79 -6.37
N MET A 61 -1.35 2.16 -5.38
CA MET A 61 -0.83 2.08 -4.01
C MET A 61 0.51 1.33 -3.95
N ILE A 62 0.65 0.25 -4.71
CA ILE A 62 1.91 -0.49 -4.86
C ILE A 62 2.99 0.41 -5.49
N GLY A 63 2.68 1.05 -6.61
CA GLY A 63 3.61 1.93 -7.32
C GLY A 63 4.09 3.10 -6.46
N LEU A 64 3.16 3.79 -5.79
CA LEU A 64 3.48 4.87 -4.86
C LEU A 64 4.29 4.36 -3.66
N GLY A 65 3.97 3.17 -3.14
CA GLY A 65 4.74 2.53 -2.07
C GLY A 65 6.20 2.33 -2.45
N VAL A 66 6.47 1.77 -3.64
CA VAL A 66 7.84 1.62 -4.17
C VAL A 66 8.53 2.97 -4.33
N LEU A 67 7.85 3.96 -4.92
CA LEU A 67 8.42 5.30 -5.12
C LEU A 67 8.83 5.97 -3.82
N PHE A 68 8.04 5.82 -2.75
CA PHE A 68 8.36 6.39 -1.44
C PHE A 68 9.60 5.73 -0.81
N VAL A 69 9.76 4.42 -0.95
CA VAL A 69 10.96 3.70 -0.49
C VAL A 69 12.19 4.14 -1.30
N LEU A 70 12.06 4.26 -2.62
CA LEU A 70 13.13 4.77 -3.49
C LEU A 70 13.51 6.21 -3.16
N ALA A 71 12.52 7.07 -2.88
CA ALA A 71 12.75 8.45 -2.46
C ALA A 71 13.49 8.52 -1.11
N ALA A 72 13.12 7.67 -0.15
CA ALA A 72 13.84 7.55 1.11
C ALA A 72 15.30 7.14 0.89
N TRP A 73 15.54 6.17 -0.01
CA TRP A 73 16.89 5.72 -0.33
C TRP A 73 17.72 6.80 -1.05
N ALA A 74 17.13 7.51 -2.02
CA ALA A 74 17.78 8.61 -2.72
C ALA A 74 18.19 9.78 -1.80
N ILE A 75 17.48 9.98 -0.68
CA ILE A 75 17.85 10.98 0.34
C ILE A 75 19.06 10.55 1.16
N ARG A 76 19.28 9.24 1.33
CA ARG A 76 20.43 8.68 2.06
C ARG A 76 21.73 8.88 1.30
N ASP A 77 21.68 8.77 -0.04
CA ASP A 77 22.85 8.80 -0.90
C ASP A 77 23.30 10.24 -1.26
N ARG A 78 22.54 11.26 -0.86
CA ARG A 78 22.85 12.70 -1.01
C ARG A 78 23.18 13.33 0.33
#